data_AF-A0A3M0NWA4-F1
#
_entry.id   AF-A0A3M0NWA4-F1
#
_cell.length_a   1.000
_cell.length_b   1.000
_cell.length_c   1.000
_cell.angle_alpha   90.00
_cell.angle_beta   90.00
_cell.angle_gamma   90.00
#
_symmetry.space_group_name_H-M   'P 1'
#
loop_
_entity.id
_entity.type
_entity.pdbx_description
1 polymer ?
#
loop_
_entity_poly.entity_id
_entity_poly.type
_entity_poly.pdbx_seq_one_letter_code
_entity_poly.pdbx_strand_id
1 'polypeptide(L)'
;MKLEKAMTVLGWIASITAIIMYVSYIPQIINNLHGVKGSPIQPLATAINTFLWVIYALFKKDRDIPLAACNAAGVVFGLITFFTAL
;
A
#
# COMPACT_ATOMS: atom_id res chain seq x y z
N MET A 1 -14.57 -19.42 -16.87
CA MET A 1 -14.95 -18.23 -17.67
C MET A 1 -15.69 -17.11 -16.91
N LYS A 2 -16.87 -17.31 -16.29
CA LYS A 2 -17.57 -16.21 -15.56
C LYS A 2 -16.84 -15.77 -14.28
N LEU A 3 -16.34 -16.74 -13.49
CA LEU A 3 -15.62 -16.48 -12.25
C LEU A 3 -14.25 -15.80 -12.50
N GLU A 4 -13.48 -16.26 -13.47
CA GLU A 4 -12.17 -15.66 -13.82
C GLU A 4 -12.31 -14.19 -14.25
N LYS A 5 -13.34 -13.87 -15.05
CA LYS A 5 -13.64 -12.48 -15.41
C LYS A 5 -13.99 -11.66 -14.18
N ALA A 6 -14.82 -12.18 -13.27
CA ALA A 6 -15.16 -11.50 -12.01
C ALA A 6 -13.93 -11.27 -11.12
N MET A 7 -13.06 -12.28 -10.96
CA MET A 7 -11.82 -12.17 -10.19
C MET A 7 -10.84 -11.16 -10.80
N THR A 8 -10.78 -11.08 -12.13
CA THR A 8 -9.97 -10.07 -12.84
C THR A 8 -10.46 -8.66 -12.55
N VAL A 9 -11.78 -8.42 -12.64
CA VAL A 9 -12.38 -7.11 -12.31
C VAL A 9 -12.16 -6.76 -10.84
N LEU A 10 -12.36 -7.72 -9.93
CA LEU A 10 -12.13 -7.53 -8.51
C LEU A 10 -10.66 -7.17 -8.22
N GLY A 11 -9.70 -7.84 -8.86
CA GLY A 11 -8.27 -7.55 -8.71
C GLY A 11 -7.90 -6.12 -9.14
N TRP A 12 -8.50 -5.62 -10.22
CA TRP A 12 -8.33 -4.22 -10.65
C TRP A 12 -8.91 -3.24 -9.64
N ILE A 13 -10.14 -3.47 -9.17
CA ILE A 13 -10.78 -2.62 -8.15
C ILE A 13 -9.93 -2.61 -6.88
N ALA A 14 -9.52 -3.79 -6.39
CA ALA A 14 -8.70 -3.92 -5.19
C ALA A 14 -7.36 -3.18 -5.32
N SER A 15 -6.72 -3.25 -6.50
CA SER A 15 -5.45 -2.55 -6.75
C SER A 15 -5.62 -1.03 -6.74
N ILE A 16 -6.69 -0.51 -7.36
CA ILE A 16 -7.02 0.92 -7.36
C ILE A 16 -7.29 1.40 -5.93
N THR A 17 -8.13 0.67 -5.19
CA THR A 17 -8.45 1.00 -3.79
C THR A 17 -7.23 0.94 -2.89
N ALA A 18 -6.31 0.00 -3.10
CA ALA A 18 -5.03 -0.06 -2.38
C ALA A 18 -4.22 1.23 -2.59
N ILE A 19 -4.07 1.69 -3.83
CA ILE A 19 -3.38 2.95 -4.14
C ILE A 19 -4.06 4.14 -3.46
N ILE A 20 -5.39 4.24 -3.52
CA ILE A 20 -6.15 5.30 -2.85
C ILE A 20 -5.86 5.29 -1.34
N MET A 21 -5.85 4.12 -0.71
CA MET A 21 -5.54 3.97 0.72
C MET A 21 -4.13 4.48 1.04
N TYR A 22 -3.11 4.17 0.22
CA TYR A 22 -1.75 4.64 0.45
C TYR A 22 -1.60 6.16 0.22
N VAL A 23 -2.23 6.70 -0.82
CA VAL A 23 -2.26 8.15 -1.10
C VAL A 23 -2.98 8.91 0.02
N SER A 24 -3.91 8.26 0.73
CA SER A 24 -4.62 8.84 1.88
C SER A 24 -3.71 9.10 3.08
N TYR A 25 -2.44 8.71 3.03
CA TYR A 25 -1.44 9.16 4.00
C TYR A 25 -0.93 10.59 3.75
N ILE A 26 -1.14 11.19 2.58
CA ILE A 26 -0.69 12.56 2.27
C ILE A 26 -1.18 13.58 3.31
N PRO A 27 -2.47 13.62 3.70
CA PRO A 27 -2.93 14.51 4.76
C PRO A 27 -2.21 14.28 6.10
N GLN A 28 -1.94 13.02 6.46
CA GLN A 28 -1.20 12.71 7.70
C GLN A 28 0.26 13.18 7.62
N ILE A 29 0.92 13.01 6.47
CA ILE A 29 2.27 13.52 6.22
C ILE A 29 2.30 15.05 6.38
N ILE A 30 1.33 15.77 5.80
CA ILE A 30 1.23 17.23 5.94
C ILE A 30 1.05 17.62 7.40
N ASN A 31 0.16 16.95 8.13
CA ASN A 31 -0.08 17.22 9.55
C ASN A 31 1.18 16.98 10.40
N ASN A 32 1.87 15.86 10.16
CA ASN A 32 3.12 15.52 10.82
C ASN A 32 4.17 16.62 10.62
N LEU A 33 4.34 17.12 9.39
CA LEU A 33 5.27 18.19 9.06
C LEU A 33 4.87 19.55 9.66
N HIS A 34 3.58 19.78 9.92
CA HIS A 34 3.08 20.95 10.66
C HIS A 34 3.11 20.77 12.19
N GLY A 35 3.70 19.69 12.70
CA GLY A 35 3.85 19.43 14.13
C GLY A 35 2.65 18.73 14.79
N VAL A 36 1.59 18.43 14.03
CA VAL A 36 0.44 17.64 14.48
C VAL A 36 0.70 16.17 14.15
N LYS A 37 1.54 15.53 14.95
CA LYS A 37 2.00 14.16 14.71
C LYS A 37 0.88 13.13 14.95
N GLY A 38 0.66 12.27 13.96
CA GLY A 38 -0.18 11.07 14.10
C GLY A 38 0.56 9.89 14.72
N SER A 39 -0.14 8.77 14.94
CA SER A 39 0.51 7.55 15.43
C SER A 39 1.45 6.95 14.37
N PRO A 40 2.71 6.63 14.71
CA PRO A 40 3.65 6.01 13.77
C PRO A 40 3.39 4.50 13.57
N ILE A 41 2.63 3.85 14.46
CA ILE A 41 2.46 2.38 14.45
C ILE A 41 1.72 1.91 13.20
N GLN A 42 0.66 2.62 12.78
CA GLN A 42 -0.15 2.24 11.62
C GLN A 42 0.61 2.40 10.28
N PRO A 43 1.32 3.52 10.04
CA PRO A 43 2.23 3.63 8.90
C PRO A 43 3.31 2.56 8.84
N LEU A 44 3.94 2.23 9.98
CA LEU A 44 4.97 1.18 10.05
C LEU A 44 4.40 -0.21 9.74
N ALA A 45 3.26 -0.55 10.34
CA ALA A 45 2.56 -1.80 10.06
C ALA A 45 2.18 -1.90 8.58
N THR A 46 1.75 -0.79 7.97
CA THR A 46 1.45 -0.73 6.54
C THR A 46 2.69 -0.95 5.69
N ALA A 47 3.81 -0.30 6.01
CA ALA A 47 5.06 -0.47 5.28
C ALA A 47 5.54 -1.93 5.31
N ILE A 48 5.50 -2.58 6.49
CA ILE A 48 5.88 -3.99 6.63
C ILE A 48 4.92 -4.89 5.84
N ASN A 49 3.61 -4.71 6.01
CA ASN A 49 2.61 -5.55 5.35
C ASN A 49 2.72 -5.47 3.82
N THR A 50 2.82 -4.27 3.29
CA THR A 50 2.90 -4.05 1.83
C THR A 50 4.24 -4.52 1.27
N PHE A 51 5.33 -4.43 2.03
CA PHE A 51 6.61 -5.03 1.65
C PHE A 51 6.51 -6.56 1.52
N LEU A 52 5.85 -7.23 2.46
CA LEU A 52 5.61 -8.67 2.38
C LEU A 52 4.77 -9.04 1.14
N TRP A 53 3.76 -8.23 0.80
CA TRP A 53 2.97 -8.42 -0.42
C TRP A 53 3.78 -8.23 -1.70
N VAL A 54 4.72 -7.28 -1.73
CA VAL A 54 5.65 -7.11 -2.85
C VAL A 54 6.48 -8.37 -3.03
N ILE A 55 7.08 -8.90 -1.97
CA ILE A 55 7.86 -10.15 -2.03
C ILE A 55 6.97 -11.29 -2.52
N TYR A 56 5.80 -11.49 -1.90
CA TYR A 56 4.87 -12.54 -2.30
C TYR A 56 4.51 -12.47 -3.79
N ALA A 57 4.15 -11.28 -4.29
CA ALA A 57 3.72 -11.08 -5.66
C ALA A 57 4.83 -11.31 -6.69
N LEU A 58 6.08 -10.97 -6.36
CA LEU A 58 7.25 -11.15 -7.24
C LEU A 58 7.78 -12.59 -7.26
N PHE A 59 7.61 -13.36 -6.18
CA PHE A 59 8.16 -14.70 -6.03
C PHE A 59 7.12 -15.83 -6.16
N LYS A 60 5.82 -15.53 -6.22
CA LYS A 60 4.80 -16.55 -6.54
C LYS A 60 5.00 -17.07 -7.97
N LYS A 61 4.58 -18.33 -8.21
CA LYS A 61 4.81 -19.07 -9.47
C LYS A 61 4.46 -18.24 -10.73
N ASP A 62 3.28 -17.63 -10.72
CA ASP A 62 2.85 -16.71 -11.76
C ASP A 62 2.96 -15.29 -11.21
N ARG A 63 4.08 -14.62 -11.49
CA ARG A 63 4.38 -13.28 -10.94
C ARG A 63 3.22 -12.33 -11.18
N ASP A 64 2.84 -11.62 -10.12
CA ASP A 64 1.73 -10.66 -10.15
C ASP A 64 2.28 -9.25 -10.03
N ILE A 65 2.77 -8.77 -11.17
CA ILE A 65 3.38 -7.45 -11.29
C ILE A 65 2.41 -6.32 -10.88
N PRO A 66 1.10 -6.35 -11.22
CA PRO A 66 0.15 -5.36 -10.72
C PRO A 66 0.06 -5.31 -9.20
N LEU A 67 -0.05 -6.47 -8.53
CA LEU A 67 -0.10 -6.55 -7.06
C LEU A 67 1.20 -6.07 -6.41
N ALA A 68 2.35 -6.40 -7.01
CA ALA A 68 3.64 -5.91 -6.55
C ALA A 68 3.74 -4.38 -6.68
N ALA A 69 3.33 -3.82 -7.83
CA ALA A 69 3.42 -2.39 -8.08
C ALA A 69 2.53 -1.57 -7.15
N CYS A 70 1.28 -2.00 -6.91
CA CYS A 70 0.39 -1.26 -6.01
C CYS A 70 0.89 -1.31 -4.56
N ASN A 71 1.38 -2.46 -4.07
CA ASN A 71 1.92 -2.57 -2.72
C ASN A 71 3.28 -1.86 -2.56
N ALA A 72 4.09 -1.76 -3.61
CA ALA A 72 5.33 -0.96 -3.57
C ALA A 72 5.05 0.51 -3.26
N ALA A 73 3.93 1.07 -3.77
CA ALA A 73 3.49 2.41 -3.38
C ALA A 73 3.18 2.48 -1.87
N GLY A 74 2.54 1.45 -1.31
CA GLY A 74 2.26 1.34 0.12
C GLY A 74 3.49 1.32 1.00
N VAL A 75 4.60 0.70 0.55
CA VAL A 75 5.89 0.74 1.24
C VAL A 75 6.39 2.17 1.33
N VAL A 76 6.39 2.89 0.20
CA VAL A 76 6.88 4.27 0.12
C VAL A 76 6.05 5.19 1.00
N PHE A 77 4.73 5.21 0.84
CA PHE A 77 3.84 6.07 1.64
C PHE A 77 3.86 5.69 3.13
N GLY A 78 3.88 4.40 3.46
CA GLY A 78 3.96 3.93 4.84
C GLY A 78 5.25 4.38 5.54
N LEU A 79 6.41 4.24 4.88
CA LEU A 79 7.69 4.67 5.44
C LEU A 79 7.78 6.20 5.57
N ILE A 80 7.38 6.96 4.56
CA ILE A 80 7.39 8.44 4.63
C ILE A 80 6.50 8.91 5.79
N THR A 81 5.31 8.34 5.93
CA THR A 81 4.39 8.72 7.01
C THR A 81 4.91 8.32 8.38
N PHE A 82 5.53 7.14 8.49
CA PHE A 82 6.19 6.70 9.71
C PHE A 82 7.28 7.69 10.14
N PHE A 83 8.24 8.00 9.25
CA PHE A 83 9.36 8.87 9.60
C PHE A 83 8.93 10.32 9.87
N THR A 84 7.91 10.82 9.19
CA THR A 84 7.38 12.17 9.50
C THR A 84 6.65 12.21 10.84
N ALA A 85 6.09 11.08 11.30
CA ALA A 85 5.42 10.98 12.61
C ALA A 85 6.39 10.84 13.79
N LEU A 86 7.69 10.63 13.54
CA LEU A 86 8.74 10.59 14.58
C LEU A 86 9.15 12.00 15.00
#